data_AF-A0A2N6FQV1-F1
#
_entry.id   AF-A0A2N6FQV1-F1
#
_cell.length_a   1.000
_cell.length_b   1.000
_cell.length_c   1.000
_cell.angle_alpha   90.00
_cell.angle_beta   90.00
_cell.angle_gamma   90.00
#
_symmetry.space_group_name_H-M   'P 1'
#
loop_
_entity.id
_entity.type
_entity.pdbx_description
1 polymer ?
#
loop_
_entity_poly.entity_id
_entity_poly.type
_entity_poly.pdbx_seq_one_letter_code
_entity_poly.pdbx_strand_id
1 'polypeptide(L)'
;MFRFIFLIFLLLTSLFSNEKVTLQLKWFHQFQFAGYYAAKEKGFYNDVGLDVELKQRDLKYNNIQEVIDGKAQYGIADSVLFLYKSKNEPVILLAPIFQHSSNVLISLKNSGINSIYDFDKRNMIFYPNDTDGFSILALLKKFDLKPNLIRKRTKDDYLKLINKDVDISPAYLSNEPFYFKQRNIDINIINPMNYGFDLYGDMLFTNEDEVLNHYDRVNRFKDASLKGWNYALENKEEIIKLIHEKYNSKKSIEHLRYEANVIENLINKNSITLGTIDKGRVKYINELYKEYGLISKTSNIKDFIFKDYNEKYSNLNFTKEEKEFLKNHPVLKVQGMESYAPYNFTEKGKNLGYTVDYFNLFARYLGIDIEFITESWSKHLNKLKTGELDISPHIAMTQERKKFVEYTNINDIDFIPTLVVRRDMNISSLDDLKGKTLAVLKNSFLEKIIRKHFKDIIVIGQNTTAGSLELVSSGKADAVIEDLSSVQYFIKKNWFTNLKTIRISDYSFFKKTPLYIGVSKNSAILKSIIEKVDNIIPIYEKIDLKNKWVGTKTTKMKKFMLNQEEINFLKNKKNLLMCVNPN
;
A
#
# COMPACT_ATOMS: atom_id res chain seq x y z
N MET A 1 10.22 15.89 63.65
CA MET A 1 9.00 15.59 62.86
C MET A 1 9.30 15.88 61.40
N PHE A 2 9.93 14.93 60.69
CA PHE A 2 10.34 15.09 59.28
C PHE A 2 9.23 14.55 58.37
N ARG A 3 8.65 15.40 57.51
CA ARG A 3 7.69 14.99 56.48
C ARG A 3 8.45 14.67 55.18
N PHE A 4 8.48 13.39 54.83
CA PHE A 4 8.89 12.93 53.51
C PHE A 4 7.77 13.23 52.50
N ILE A 5 8.08 13.98 51.44
CA ILE A 5 7.21 14.16 50.27
C ILE A 5 7.60 13.06 49.27
N PHE A 6 6.70 12.11 49.05
CA PHE A 6 6.84 11.07 48.03
C PHE A 6 6.39 11.64 46.68
N LEU A 7 7.33 11.86 45.76
CA LEU A 7 7.06 12.24 44.38
C LEU A 7 6.66 10.96 43.61
N ILE A 8 5.38 10.83 43.25
CA ILE A 8 4.89 9.73 42.41
C ILE A 8 5.21 10.08 40.95
N PHE A 9 6.17 9.37 40.38
CA PHE A 9 6.46 9.39 38.94
C PHE A 9 5.36 8.61 38.22
N LEU A 10 4.39 9.33 37.63
CA LEU A 10 3.39 8.75 36.75
C LEU A 10 4.04 8.50 35.38
N LEU A 11 4.48 7.26 35.15
CA LEU A 11 4.79 6.74 33.82
C LEU A 11 3.47 6.68 33.03
N LEU A 12 3.23 7.70 32.20
CA LEU A 12 2.20 7.67 31.17
C LEU A 12 2.62 6.65 30.11
N THR A 13 2.24 5.39 30.29
CA THR A 13 2.23 4.42 29.19
C THR A 13 1.07 4.79 28.27
N SER A 14 1.38 5.30 27.08
CA SER A 14 0.41 5.40 26.00
C SER A 14 -0.08 4.00 25.66
N LEU A 15 -1.31 3.68 26.09
CA LEU A 15 -2.04 2.51 25.62
C LEU A 15 -2.36 2.71 24.14
N PHE A 16 -1.46 2.30 23.26
CA PHE A 16 -1.79 2.16 21.84
C PHE A 16 -2.78 1.00 21.70
N SER A 17 -3.96 1.29 21.14
CA SER A 17 -4.91 0.24 20.78
C SER A 17 -4.33 -0.57 19.63
N ASN A 18 -4.30 -1.90 19.76
CA ASN A 18 -3.86 -2.78 18.68
C ASN A 18 -4.68 -2.54 17.42
N GLU A 19 -4.01 -2.55 16.26
CA GLU A 19 -4.66 -2.42 14.96
C GLU A 19 -5.38 -3.73 14.62
N LYS A 20 -6.67 -3.64 14.30
CA LYS A 20 -7.47 -4.81 13.92
C LYS A 20 -7.24 -5.15 12.45
N VAL A 21 -6.88 -6.40 12.18
CA VAL A 21 -6.75 -6.93 10.82
C VAL A 21 -7.28 -8.35 10.72
N THR A 22 -7.73 -8.74 9.53
CA THR A 22 -8.25 -10.09 9.29
C THR A 22 -7.35 -10.87 8.33
N LEU A 23 -7.05 -12.12 8.69
CA LEU A 23 -6.47 -13.13 7.81
C LEU A 23 -7.56 -14.08 7.31
N GLN A 24 -7.81 -14.06 6.00
CA GLN A 24 -8.74 -14.97 5.33
C GLN A 24 -8.06 -16.30 4.98
N LEU A 25 -8.47 -17.37 5.64
CA LEU A 25 -8.02 -18.73 5.35
C LEU A 25 -8.68 -19.24 4.06
N LYS A 26 -7.93 -20.03 3.27
CA LYS A 26 -8.46 -20.69 2.05
C LYS A 26 -9.27 -21.96 2.33
N TRP A 27 -9.23 -22.48 3.56
CA TRP A 27 -9.98 -23.67 3.96
C TRP A 27 -10.45 -23.62 5.42
N PHE A 28 -11.00 -24.73 5.92
CA PHE A 28 -11.47 -24.89 7.29
C PHE A 28 -10.31 -25.12 8.27
N HIS A 29 -10.56 -24.90 9.56
CA HIS A 29 -9.57 -25.04 10.63
C HIS A 29 -8.91 -26.42 10.65
N GLN A 30 -7.59 -26.46 10.39
CA GLN A 30 -6.75 -27.66 10.35
C GLN A 30 -5.27 -27.27 10.44
N PHE A 31 -4.35 -28.25 10.51
CA PHE A 31 -2.92 -27.98 10.72
C PHE A 31 -2.26 -27.20 9.57
N GLN A 32 -2.87 -27.19 8.39
CA GLN A 32 -2.48 -26.33 7.25
C GLN A 32 -2.28 -24.85 7.61
N PHE A 33 -2.96 -24.35 8.66
CA PHE A 33 -2.86 -22.95 9.08
C PHE A 33 -2.18 -22.77 10.45
N ALA A 34 -1.45 -23.80 10.91
CA ALA A 34 -0.88 -23.91 12.25
C ALA A 34 -0.06 -22.68 12.69
N GLY A 35 0.76 -22.13 11.78
CA GLY A 35 1.58 -20.96 12.11
C GLY A 35 0.77 -19.72 12.47
N TYR A 36 -0.40 -19.53 11.86
CA TYR A 36 -1.25 -18.37 12.15
C TYR A 36 -1.98 -18.51 13.48
N TYR A 37 -2.39 -19.73 13.84
CA TYR A 37 -2.91 -20.02 15.18
C TYR A 37 -1.84 -19.81 16.24
N ALA A 38 -0.62 -20.33 16.02
CA ALA A 38 0.49 -20.10 16.93
C ALA A 38 0.82 -18.61 17.08
N ALA A 39 0.87 -17.85 15.99
CA ALA A 39 1.13 -16.40 16.04
C ALA A 39 0.08 -15.64 16.88
N LYS A 40 -1.20 -16.03 16.76
CA LYS A 40 -2.28 -15.44 17.55
C LYS A 40 -2.21 -15.84 19.02
N GLU A 41 -2.12 -17.13 19.29
CA GLU A 41 -2.25 -17.69 20.65
C GLU A 41 -0.99 -17.50 21.50
N LYS A 42 0.18 -17.35 20.87
CA LYS A 42 1.43 -17.04 21.57
C LYS A 42 1.68 -15.54 21.70
N GLY A 43 0.73 -14.71 21.25
CA GLY A 43 0.82 -13.26 21.37
C GLY A 43 1.75 -12.59 20.37
N PHE A 44 2.33 -13.31 19.39
CA PHE A 44 3.27 -12.72 18.45
C PHE A 44 2.68 -11.59 17.60
N TYR A 45 1.37 -11.62 17.33
CA TYR A 45 0.68 -10.48 16.73
C TYR A 45 0.50 -9.31 17.72
N ASN A 46 0.13 -9.60 18.96
CA ASN A 46 -0.03 -8.58 20.00
C ASN A 46 1.30 -7.88 20.32
N ASP A 47 2.42 -8.62 20.34
CA ASP A 47 3.78 -8.10 20.56
C ASP A 47 4.16 -7.03 19.54
N VAL A 48 3.57 -7.10 18.34
CA VAL A 48 3.79 -6.14 17.26
C VAL A 48 2.59 -5.20 17.07
N GLY A 49 1.68 -5.09 18.05
CA GLY A 49 0.56 -4.15 18.04
C GLY A 49 -0.61 -4.53 17.13
N LEU A 50 -0.80 -5.81 16.81
CA LEU A 50 -1.85 -6.31 15.92
C LEU A 50 -2.87 -7.19 16.66
N ASP A 51 -4.15 -6.90 16.48
CA ASP A 51 -5.27 -7.76 16.85
C ASP A 51 -5.76 -8.49 15.58
N VAL A 52 -5.29 -9.73 15.41
CA VAL A 52 -5.54 -10.50 14.18
C VAL A 52 -6.76 -11.41 14.35
N GLU A 53 -7.78 -11.22 13.51
CA GLU A 53 -8.88 -12.16 13.34
C GLU A 53 -8.51 -13.24 12.31
N LEU A 54 -8.72 -14.51 12.65
CA LEU A 54 -8.50 -15.63 11.74
C LEU A 54 -9.86 -16.10 11.20
N LYS A 55 -10.17 -15.75 9.95
CA LYS A 55 -11.46 -16.03 9.32
C LYS A 55 -11.37 -17.29 8.47
N GLN A 56 -12.07 -18.36 8.87
CA GLN A 56 -12.17 -19.60 8.10
C GLN A 56 -12.86 -19.40 6.75
N ARG A 57 -12.72 -20.38 5.85
CA ARG A 57 -13.35 -20.37 4.53
C ARG A 57 -14.88 -20.40 4.59
N ASP A 58 -15.52 -19.45 3.92
CA ASP A 58 -16.94 -19.53 3.54
C ASP A 58 -17.06 -19.86 2.04
N LEU A 59 -17.57 -21.05 1.73
CA LEU A 59 -17.68 -21.56 0.35
C LEU A 59 -18.58 -20.72 -0.56
N LYS A 60 -19.41 -19.82 -0.02
CA LYS A 60 -20.25 -18.91 -0.82
C LYS A 60 -19.47 -17.80 -1.50
N TYR A 61 -18.37 -17.37 -0.90
CA TYR A 61 -17.56 -16.24 -1.38
C TYR A 61 -16.27 -16.73 -2.03
N ASN A 62 -15.53 -15.86 -2.71
CA ASN A 62 -14.17 -16.17 -3.16
C ASN A 62 -13.18 -15.57 -2.15
N ASN A 63 -12.33 -16.40 -1.53
CA ASN A 63 -11.41 -15.94 -0.49
C ASN A 63 -10.32 -14.98 -0.99
N ILE A 64 -9.94 -15.05 -2.28
CA ILE A 64 -9.00 -14.10 -2.87
C ILE A 64 -9.70 -12.77 -3.11
N GLN A 65 -10.94 -12.80 -3.58
CA GLN A 65 -11.72 -11.59 -3.80
C GLN A 65 -12.00 -10.83 -2.50
N GLU A 66 -12.25 -11.54 -1.39
CA GLU A 66 -12.42 -10.90 -0.08
C GLU A 66 -11.20 -10.06 0.33
N VAL A 67 -9.98 -10.44 -0.08
CA VAL A 67 -8.76 -9.67 0.16
C VAL A 67 -8.60 -8.53 -0.82
N ILE A 68 -8.87 -8.76 -2.11
CA ILE A 68 -8.84 -7.71 -3.14
C ILE A 68 -9.82 -6.58 -2.80
N ASP A 69 -11.01 -6.93 -2.31
CA ASP A 69 -12.07 -5.98 -1.92
C ASP A 69 -11.81 -5.28 -0.57
N GLY A 70 -10.72 -5.63 0.13
CA GLY A 70 -10.37 -5.07 1.44
C GLY A 70 -11.24 -5.52 2.61
N LYS A 71 -12.07 -6.56 2.43
CA LYS A 71 -12.86 -7.17 3.53
C LYS A 71 -11.99 -7.98 4.49
N ALA A 72 -10.84 -8.45 4.02
CA ALA A 72 -9.76 -8.96 4.84
C ALA A 72 -8.43 -8.35 4.35
N GLN A 73 -7.53 -7.99 5.26
CA GLN A 73 -6.24 -7.37 4.89
C GLN A 73 -5.26 -8.41 4.33
N TYR A 74 -5.35 -9.65 4.78
CA TYR A 74 -4.43 -10.72 4.42
C TYR A 74 -5.18 -11.98 4.01
N GLY A 75 -4.57 -12.79 3.16
CA GLY A 75 -5.15 -14.08 2.79
C GLY A 75 -4.11 -15.14 2.46
N ILE A 76 -4.60 -16.37 2.37
CA ILE A 76 -3.85 -17.53 1.90
C ILE A 76 -4.40 -17.96 0.55
N ALA A 77 -3.52 -18.24 -0.40
CA ALA A 77 -3.89 -18.78 -1.71
C ALA A 77 -2.74 -19.61 -2.29
N ASP A 78 -3.03 -20.43 -3.30
CA ASP A 78 -1.99 -21.14 -4.06
C ASP A 78 -1.47 -20.29 -5.23
N SER A 79 -0.69 -20.91 -6.11
CA SER A 79 -0.13 -20.30 -7.32
C SER A 79 -1.15 -19.75 -8.31
N VAL A 80 -2.46 -19.91 -8.06
CA VAL A 80 -3.51 -19.18 -8.77
C VAL A 80 -3.35 -17.66 -8.65
N LEU A 81 -2.64 -17.14 -7.64
CA LEU A 81 -2.32 -15.71 -7.55
C LEU A 81 -1.60 -15.16 -8.80
N PHE A 82 -0.86 -16.01 -9.53
CA PHE A 82 -0.21 -15.61 -10.79
C PHE A 82 -1.25 -15.30 -11.89
N LEU A 83 -2.39 -16.02 -11.91
CA LEU A 83 -3.51 -15.70 -12.80
C LEU A 83 -4.11 -14.34 -12.44
N TYR A 84 -4.36 -14.09 -11.15
CA TYR A 84 -4.89 -12.80 -10.67
C TYR A 84 -3.95 -11.66 -11.05
N LYS A 85 -2.65 -11.79 -10.75
CA LYS A 85 -1.66 -10.77 -11.11
C LYS A 85 -1.59 -10.54 -12.63
N SER A 86 -1.68 -11.60 -13.43
CA SER A 86 -1.70 -11.48 -14.90
C SER A 86 -2.89 -10.70 -15.47
N LYS A 87 -3.99 -10.63 -14.70
CA LYS A 87 -5.18 -9.85 -15.01
C LYS A 87 -5.11 -8.41 -14.46
N ASN A 88 -3.96 -8.00 -13.92
CA ASN A 88 -3.74 -6.74 -13.21
C ASN A 88 -4.59 -6.58 -11.95
N GLU A 89 -5.01 -7.69 -11.32
CA GLU A 89 -5.60 -7.62 -9.98
C GLU A 89 -4.52 -7.21 -8.97
N PRO A 90 -4.89 -6.44 -7.92
CA PRO A 90 -3.94 -5.79 -7.02
C PRO A 90 -3.37 -6.76 -5.97
N VAL A 91 -3.06 -8.01 -6.33
CA VAL A 91 -2.53 -9.01 -5.38
C VAL A 91 -1.02 -8.88 -5.22
N ILE A 92 -0.54 -8.95 -3.97
CA ILE A 92 0.88 -8.87 -3.60
C ILE A 92 1.27 -10.09 -2.77
N LEU A 93 2.28 -10.84 -3.23
CA LEU A 93 2.86 -11.99 -2.56
C LEU A 93 3.77 -11.53 -1.41
N LEU A 94 3.44 -11.97 -0.18
CA LEU A 94 4.23 -11.69 1.02
C LEU A 94 5.25 -12.78 1.31
N ALA A 95 4.81 -14.04 1.29
CA ALA A 95 5.66 -15.21 1.59
C ALA A 95 4.99 -16.52 1.11
N PRO A 96 5.70 -17.42 0.41
CA PRO A 96 5.27 -18.79 0.24
C PRO A 96 5.56 -19.57 1.52
N ILE A 97 4.52 -20.11 2.16
CA ILE A 97 4.72 -20.98 3.32
C ILE A 97 5.21 -22.35 2.83
N PHE A 98 4.56 -22.93 1.81
CA PHE A 98 5.01 -24.21 1.25
C PHE A 98 5.93 -23.97 0.07
N GLN A 99 7.16 -24.47 0.18
CA GLN A 99 8.12 -24.47 -0.92
C GLN A 99 7.66 -25.41 -2.04
N HIS A 100 6.85 -26.43 -1.74
CA HIS A 100 6.23 -27.31 -2.72
C HIS A 100 4.72 -27.39 -2.51
N SER A 101 3.96 -27.32 -3.60
CA SER A 101 2.50 -27.41 -3.57
C SER A 101 2.06 -28.76 -3.01
N SER A 102 1.09 -28.75 -2.09
CA SER A 102 0.46 -29.97 -1.56
C SER A 102 -0.46 -30.64 -2.60
N ASN A 103 -0.82 -29.96 -3.69
CA ASN A 103 -1.70 -30.53 -4.72
C ASN A 103 -1.07 -31.74 -5.41
N VAL A 104 -1.75 -32.88 -5.35
CA VAL A 104 -1.42 -34.14 -6.02
C VAL A 104 -2.66 -34.71 -6.71
N LEU A 105 -2.46 -35.76 -7.50
CA LEU A 105 -3.52 -36.54 -8.11
C LEU A 105 -3.44 -37.96 -7.57
N ILE A 106 -4.57 -38.55 -7.22
CA ILE A 106 -4.64 -39.90 -6.65
C ILE A 106 -5.55 -40.81 -7.47
N SER A 107 -5.16 -42.08 -7.55
CA SER A 107 -5.93 -43.17 -8.14
C SER A 107 -5.83 -44.40 -7.23
N LEU A 108 -6.75 -45.36 -7.35
CA LEU A 108 -6.63 -46.64 -6.63
C LEU A 108 -5.45 -47.47 -7.18
N LYS A 109 -4.74 -48.20 -6.33
CA LYS A 109 -3.58 -49.00 -6.76
C LYS A 109 -3.94 -50.05 -7.82
N ASN A 110 -5.15 -50.58 -7.75
CA ASN A 110 -5.69 -51.60 -8.66
C ASN A 110 -6.41 -51.02 -9.89
N SER A 111 -6.42 -49.70 -10.11
CA SER A 111 -7.11 -49.10 -11.27
C SER A 111 -6.30 -49.20 -12.57
N GLY A 112 -5.03 -49.59 -12.49
CA GLY A 112 -4.10 -49.56 -13.63
C GLY A 112 -3.56 -48.16 -13.97
N ILE A 113 -3.91 -47.13 -13.19
CA ILE A 113 -3.43 -45.75 -13.37
C ILE A 113 -2.27 -45.52 -12.39
N ASN A 114 -1.03 -45.59 -12.88
CA ASN A 114 0.17 -45.48 -12.05
C ASN A 114 0.92 -44.17 -12.26
N SER A 115 0.66 -43.49 -13.38
CA SER A 115 1.35 -42.26 -13.76
C SER A 115 0.39 -41.29 -14.45
N ILE A 116 0.87 -40.05 -14.68
CA ILE A 116 0.09 -39.04 -15.38
C ILE A 116 -0.24 -39.43 -16.84
N TYR A 117 0.56 -40.32 -17.45
CA TYR A 117 0.36 -40.78 -18.83
C TYR A 117 -0.83 -41.72 -18.98
N ASP A 118 -1.37 -42.24 -17.87
CA ASP A 118 -2.52 -43.16 -17.86
C ASP A 118 -3.87 -42.42 -17.78
N PHE A 119 -3.87 -41.09 -17.87
CA PHE A 119 -5.02 -40.23 -17.58
C PHE A 119 -5.99 -40.08 -18.74
N ASP A 120 -5.55 -40.30 -19.97
CA ASP A 120 -6.37 -40.06 -21.15
C ASP A 120 -7.66 -40.88 -21.11
N LYS A 121 -8.78 -40.20 -21.39
CA LYS A 121 -10.14 -40.77 -21.38
C LYS A 121 -10.60 -41.32 -20.02
N ARG A 122 -9.82 -41.18 -18.95
CA ARG A 122 -10.22 -41.53 -17.58
C ARG A 122 -11.16 -40.50 -16.99
N ASN A 123 -12.06 -40.95 -16.13
CA ASN A 123 -12.98 -40.09 -15.40
C ASN A 123 -12.23 -39.43 -14.25
N MET A 124 -12.07 -38.11 -14.31
CA MET A 124 -11.37 -37.35 -13.29
C MET A 124 -12.32 -36.35 -12.64
N ILE A 125 -12.46 -36.38 -11.31
CA ILE A 125 -13.24 -35.34 -10.63
C ILE A 125 -12.51 -33.99 -10.77
N PHE A 126 -13.28 -32.94 -11.02
CA PHE A 126 -12.76 -31.61 -11.28
C PHE A 126 -13.63 -30.52 -10.66
N TYR A 127 -13.04 -29.33 -10.51
CA TYR A 127 -13.71 -28.17 -9.92
C TYR A 127 -14.82 -27.64 -10.84
N PRO A 128 -15.89 -27.04 -10.28
CA PRO A 128 -16.92 -26.38 -11.07
C PRO A 128 -16.35 -25.29 -11.99
N ASN A 129 -15.46 -24.45 -11.46
CA ASN A 129 -14.79 -23.38 -12.19
C ASN A 129 -13.34 -23.76 -12.52
N ASP A 130 -12.88 -23.38 -13.72
CA ASP A 130 -11.50 -23.62 -14.17
C ASP A 130 -10.45 -22.89 -13.31
N THR A 131 -10.81 -21.75 -12.72
CA THR A 131 -9.92 -20.98 -11.84
C THR A 131 -9.50 -21.76 -10.60
N ASP A 132 -10.38 -22.61 -10.07
CA ASP A 132 -10.11 -23.37 -8.84
C ASP A 132 -9.22 -24.60 -9.12
N GLY A 133 -9.26 -25.12 -10.35
CA GLY A 133 -8.41 -26.21 -10.83
C GLY A 133 -7.29 -25.75 -11.76
N PHE A 134 -6.91 -24.48 -11.69
CA PHE A 134 -6.03 -23.82 -12.66
C PHE A 134 -4.68 -24.52 -12.85
N SER A 135 -4.03 -24.91 -11.76
CA SER A 135 -2.74 -25.63 -11.79
C SER A 135 -2.87 -27.03 -12.39
N ILE A 136 -4.02 -27.68 -12.24
CA ILE A 136 -4.30 -28.99 -12.82
C ILE A 136 -4.50 -28.86 -14.33
N LEU A 137 -5.25 -27.85 -14.80
CA LEU A 137 -5.42 -27.61 -16.23
C LEU A 137 -4.08 -27.31 -16.92
N ALA A 138 -3.20 -26.56 -16.24
CA ALA A 138 -1.85 -26.28 -16.71
C ALA A 138 -1.04 -27.57 -16.87
N LEU A 139 -1.12 -28.46 -15.87
CA LEU A 139 -0.46 -29.76 -15.89
C LEU A 139 -0.99 -30.65 -17.01
N LEU A 140 -2.31 -30.77 -17.16
CA LEU A 140 -2.91 -31.58 -18.23
C LEU A 140 -2.49 -31.07 -19.61
N LYS A 141 -2.47 -29.75 -19.79
CA LYS A 141 -2.04 -29.13 -21.05
C LYS A 141 -0.55 -29.31 -21.34
N LYS A 142 0.31 -29.30 -20.32
CA LYS A 142 1.74 -29.59 -20.46
C LYS A 142 2.00 -30.96 -21.10
N PHE A 143 1.14 -31.94 -20.81
CA PHE A 143 1.28 -33.32 -21.27
C PHE A 143 0.27 -33.70 -22.37
N ASP A 144 -0.46 -32.73 -22.95
CA ASP A 144 -1.56 -32.93 -23.91
C ASP A 144 -2.62 -33.99 -23.47
N LEU A 145 -2.90 -34.04 -22.17
CA LEU A 145 -3.81 -35.01 -21.58
C LEU A 145 -5.27 -34.55 -21.67
N LYS A 146 -6.16 -35.49 -22.02
CA LYS A 146 -7.59 -35.27 -22.23
C LYS A 146 -8.43 -36.25 -21.39
N PRO A 147 -8.39 -36.17 -20.05
CA PRO A 147 -9.32 -36.91 -19.19
C PRO A 147 -10.76 -36.38 -19.35
N ASN A 148 -11.74 -37.19 -19.00
CA ASN A 148 -13.13 -36.76 -18.86
C ASN A 148 -13.32 -36.02 -17.52
N LEU A 149 -13.44 -34.69 -17.57
CA LEU A 149 -13.52 -33.85 -16.37
C LEU A 149 -14.95 -33.81 -15.80
N ILE A 150 -15.17 -34.45 -14.66
CA ILE A 150 -16.43 -34.46 -13.92
C ILE A 150 -16.46 -33.26 -12.97
N ARG A 151 -17.09 -32.15 -13.40
CA ARG A 151 -17.12 -30.85 -12.70
C ARG A 151 -18.07 -30.79 -11.50
N LYS A 152 -17.87 -31.68 -10.53
CA LYS A 152 -18.74 -31.85 -9.35
C LYS A 152 -17.93 -32.06 -8.06
N ARG A 153 -16.82 -31.33 -7.91
CA ARG A 153 -15.93 -31.44 -6.74
C ARG A 153 -16.67 -31.13 -5.42
N THR A 154 -16.44 -31.95 -4.40
CA THR A 154 -16.99 -31.82 -3.03
C THR A 154 -15.94 -32.20 -1.99
N LYS A 155 -16.21 -31.95 -0.70
CA LYS A 155 -15.25 -32.30 0.38
C LYS A 155 -15.01 -33.81 0.53
N ASP A 156 -15.95 -34.64 0.11
CA ASP A 156 -15.94 -36.10 0.31
C ASP A 156 -15.56 -36.86 -0.98
N ASP A 157 -14.87 -36.21 -1.92
CA ASP A 157 -14.53 -36.80 -3.23
C ASP A 157 -13.64 -38.04 -3.13
N TYR A 158 -12.92 -38.23 -2.03
CA TYR A 158 -12.18 -39.46 -1.76
C TYR A 158 -13.09 -40.69 -1.75
N LEU A 159 -14.36 -40.55 -1.34
CA LEU A 159 -15.35 -41.63 -1.38
C LEU A 159 -15.74 -41.98 -2.82
N LYS A 160 -15.83 -41.00 -3.72
CA LYS A 160 -16.12 -41.24 -5.14
C LYS A 160 -15.03 -42.07 -5.80
N LEU A 161 -13.76 -41.85 -5.41
CA LEU A 161 -12.65 -42.67 -5.86
C LEU A 161 -12.72 -44.09 -5.29
N ILE A 162 -13.04 -44.25 -4.00
CA ILE A 162 -13.23 -45.56 -3.36
C ILE A 162 -14.37 -46.36 -4.01
N ASN A 163 -15.49 -45.69 -4.30
CA ASN A 163 -16.67 -46.27 -4.94
C ASN A 163 -16.50 -46.49 -6.45
N LYS A 164 -15.37 -46.04 -7.03
CA LYS A 164 -15.08 -46.08 -8.47
C LYS A 164 -16.07 -45.28 -9.34
N ASP A 165 -16.69 -44.25 -8.77
CA ASP A 165 -17.48 -43.27 -9.53
C ASP A 165 -16.59 -42.41 -10.44
N VAL A 166 -15.32 -42.26 -10.05
CA VAL A 166 -14.25 -41.61 -10.80
C VAL A 166 -12.98 -42.46 -10.70
N ASP A 167 -12.11 -42.33 -11.69
CA ASP A 167 -10.82 -43.05 -11.75
C ASP A 167 -9.68 -42.27 -11.09
N ILE A 168 -9.78 -40.93 -11.09
CA ILE A 168 -8.74 -40.01 -10.63
C ILE A 168 -9.39 -38.91 -9.79
N SER A 169 -8.77 -38.59 -8.64
CA SER A 169 -9.15 -37.45 -7.82
C SER A 169 -7.97 -36.53 -7.53
N PRO A 170 -8.09 -35.21 -7.72
CA PRO A 170 -7.11 -34.30 -7.14
C PRO A 170 -7.25 -34.28 -5.63
N ALA A 171 -6.14 -34.16 -4.93
CA ALA A 171 -6.01 -34.25 -3.49
C ALA A 171 -4.91 -33.31 -2.98
N TYR A 172 -4.87 -33.08 -1.69
CA TYR A 172 -3.74 -32.54 -0.96
C TYR A 172 -2.96 -33.71 -0.35
N LEU A 173 -1.65 -33.77 -0.60
CA LEU A 173 -0.76 -34.79 -0.06
C LEU A 173 -0.86 -34.87 1.47
N SER A 174 -1.07 -33.72 2.12
CA SER A 174 -1.23 -33.62 3.57
C SER A 174 -2.57 -34.12 4.09
N ASN A 175 -3.59 -34.33 3.25
CA ASN A 175 -4.97 -34.55 3.68
C ASN A 175 -5.56 -35.90 3.26
N GLU A 176 -5.95 -36.06 1.99
CA GLU A 176 -6.76 -37.19 1.54
C GLU A 176 -6.08 -38.56 1.70
N PRO A 177 -4.76 -38.73 1.47
CA PRO A 177 -4.11 -40.05 1.63
C PRO A 177 -4.31 -40.66 3.02
N PHE A 178 -4.52 -39.85 4.06
CA PHE A 178 -4.84 -40.34 5.40
C PHE A 178 -6.13 -41.16 5.45
N TYR A 179 -7.19 -40.73 4.76
CA TYR A 179 -8.48 -41.42 4.76
C TYR A 179 -8.41 -42.81 4.11
N PHE A 180 -7.54 -42.97 3.11
CA PHE A 180 -7.26 -44.26 2.46
C PHE A 180 -6.42 -45.16 3.37
N LYS A 181 -5.38 -44.59 4.01
CA LYS A 181 -4.56 -45.31 4.99
C LYS A 181 -5.39 -45.86 6.15
N GLN A 182 -6.32 -45.08 6.70
CA GLN A 182 -7.22 -45.53 7.77
C GLN A 182 -8.13 -46.70 7.36
N ARG A 183 -8.43 -46.82 6.06
CA ARG A 183 -9.29 -47.87 5.50
C ARG A 183 -8.49 -49.05 4.94
N ASN A 184 -7.16 -49.03 5.05
CA ASN A 184 -6.26 -50.01 4.45
C ASN A 184 -6.49 -50.16 2.94
N ILE A 185 -6.71 -49.03 2.25
CA ILE A 185 -6.88 -48.98 0.80
C ILE A 185 -5.62 -48.38 0.18
N ASP A 186 -4.99 -49.14 -0.72
CA ASP A 186 -3.80 -48.68 -1.43
C ASP A 186 -4.16 -47.74 -2.58
N ILE A 187 -3.38 -46.65 -2.70
CA ILE A 187 -3.51 -45.64 -3.74
C ILE A 187 -2.17 -45.39 -4.43
N ASN A 188 -2.23 -44.93 -5.67
CA ASN A 188 -1.11 -44.28 -6.33
C ASN A 188 -1.20 -42.77 -6.08
N ILE A 189 -0.09 -42.15 -5.69
CA ILE A 189 0.05 -40.70 -5.57
C ILE A 189 0.88 -40.21 -6.76
N ILE A 190 0.22 -39.55 -7.71
CA ILE A 190 0.85 -38.89 -8.84
C ILE A 190 1.15 -37.44 -8.43
N ASN A 191 2.41 -37.16 -8.08
CA ASN A 191 2.86 -35.84 -7.66
C ASN A 191 3.37 -35.02 -8.87
N PRO A 192 2.74 -33.88 -9.22
CA PRO A 192 3.18 -33.02 -10.33
C PRO A 192 4.65 -32.59 -10.25
N MET A 193 5.21 -32.45 -9.03
CA MET A 193 6.61 -32.10 -8.82
C MET A 193 7.56 -33.10 -9.49
N ASN A 194 7.23 -34.39 -9.49
CA ASN A 194 8.03 -35.45 -10.12
C ASN A 194 8.07 -35.34 -11.66
N TYR A 195 7.22 -34.49 -12.24
CA TYR A 195 7.10 -34.25 -13.67
C TYR A 195 7.60 -32.85 -14.06
N GLY A 196 8.41 -32.22 -13.20
CA GLY A 196 8.92 -30.86 -13.41
C GLY A 196 7.79 -29.84 -13.47
N PHE A 197 6.74 -30.03 -12.66
CA PHE A 197 5.63 -29.11 -12.46
C PHE A 197 5.57 -28.78 -10.96
N ASP A 198 6.55 -28.01 -10.50
CA ASP A 198 6.74 -27.68 -9.09
C ASP A 198 6.33 -26.24 -8.82
N LEU A 199 5.34 -26.06 -7.96
CA LEU A 199 4.71 -24.77 -7.67
C LEU A 199 4.83 -24.46 -6.19
N TYR A 200 4.87 -23.18 -5.82
CA TYR A 200 4.59 -22.77 -4.45
C TYR A 200 3.16 -23.13 -4.04
N GLY A 201 2.98 -23.44 -2.75
CA GLY A 201 1.68 -23.67 -2.13
C GLY A 201 1.49 -22.78 -0.90
N ASP A 202 0.23 -22.61 -0.49
CA ASP A 202 -0.14 -21.87 0.73
C ASP A 202 0.64 -20.55 0.87
N MET A 203 0.55 -19.73 -0.17
CA MET A 203 1.18 -18.43 -0.20
C MET A 203 0.37 -17.42 0.60
N LEU A 204 1.05 -16.76 1.53
CA LEU A 204 0.56 -15.59 2.23
C LEU A 204 0.62 -14.38 1.28
N PHE A 205 -0.50 -13.70 1.13
CA PHE A 205 -0.63 -12.53 0.25
C PHE A 205 -1.51 -11.45 0.88
N THR A 206 -1.46 -10.26 0.28
CA THR A 206 -2.30 -9.10 0.60
C THR A 206 -2.68 -8.38 -0.69
N ASN A 207 -3.35 -7.22 -0.59
CA ASN A 207 -3.62 -6.34 -1.72
C ASN A 207 -2.63 -5.15 -1.80
N GLU A 208 -2.58 -4.50 -2.95
CA GLU A 208 -1.69 -3.37 -3.22
C GLU A 208 -2.00 -2.17 -2.30
N ASP A 209 -3.28 -1.90 -2.01
CA ASP A 209 -3.69 -0.80 -1.12
C ASP A 209 -3.18 -0.99 0.31
N GLU A 210 -3.14 -2.22 0.82
CA GLU A 210 -2.61 -2.54 2.16
C GLU A 210 -1.09 -2.32 2.19
N VAL A 211 -0.36 -2.74 1.16
CA VAL A 211 1.08 -2.47 1.03
C VAL A 211 1.35 -0.98 0.89
N LEU A 212 0.54 -0.29 0.09
CA LEU A 212 0.70 1.11 -0.19
C LEU A 212 0.25 1.99 0.96
N ASN A 213 -0.70 1.63 1.81
CA ASN A 213 -1.16 2.52 2.88
C ASN A 213 -0.66 2.10 4.26
N HIS A 214 -0.25 0.83 4.42
CA HIS A 214 0.09 0.23 5.70
C HIS A 214 1.33 -0.68 5.59
N TYR A 215 2.37 -0.22 4.89
CA TYR A 215 3.59 -1.00 4.62
C TYR A 215 4.22 -1.63 5.88
N ASP A 216 4.38 -0.85 6.94
CA ASP A 216 4.94 -1.34 8.22
C ASP A 216 4.05 -2.43 8.84
N ARG A 217 2.72 -2.24 8.83
CA ARG A 217 1.77 -3.25 9.28
C ARG A 217 1.90 -4.55 8.51
N VAL A 218 2.03 -4.48 7.18
CA VAL A 218 2.28 -5.67 6.34
C VAL A 218 3.56 -6.38 6.77
N ASN A 219 4.62 -5.62 7.03
CA ASN A 219 5.89 -6.23 7.44
C ASN A 219 5.78 -6.90 8.83
N ARG A 220 5.22 -6.19 9.83
CA ARG A 220 4.97 -6.75 11.18
C ARG A 220 4.08 -7.98 11.13
N PHE A 221 2.99 -7.95 10.36
CA PHE A 221 2.07 -9.07 10.19
C PHE A 221 2.79 -10.29 9.58
N LYS A 222 3.55 -10.08 8.49
CA LYS A 222 4.31 -11.13 7.81
C LYS A 222 5.35 -11.73 8.76
N ASP A 223 6.16 -10.92 9.44
CA ASP A 223 7.22 -11.40 10.32
C ASP A 223 6.66 -12.15 11.54
N ALA A 224 5.58 -11.64 12.16
CA ALA A 224 4.86 -12.33 13.24
C ALA A 224 4.25 -13.66 12.78
N SER A 225 3.70 -13.72 11.56
CA SER A 225 3.18 -14.95 10.96
C SER A 225 4.28 -16.01 10.78
N LEU A 226 5.45 -15.60 10.28
CA LEU A 226 6.59 -16.50 10.08
C LEU A 226 7.15 -17.00 11.42
N LYS A 227 7.19 -16.13 12.45
CA LYS A 227 7.53 -16.51 13.83
C LYS A 227 6.55 -17.56 14.37
N GLY A 228 5.26 -17.38 14.13
CA GLY A 228 4.22 -18.36 14.50
C GLY A 228 4.41 -19.71 13.80
N TRP A 229 4.74 -19.70 12.51
CA TRP A 229 5.03 -20.94 11.77
C TRP A 229 6.24 -21.70 12.30
N ASN A 230 7.34 -21.01 12.61
CA ASN A 230 8.49 -21.65 13.24
C ASN A 230 8.09 -22.31 14.56
N TYR A 231 7.38 -21.57 15.42
CA TYR A 231 6.89 -22.10 16.69
C TYR A 231 5.99 -23.33 16.49
N ALA A 232 5.06 -23.27 15.52
CA ALA A 232 4.13 -24.37 15.27
C ALA A 232 4.84 -25.66 14.80
N LEU A 233 5.91 -25.54 14.03
CA LEU A 233 6.70 -26.68 13.57
C LEU A 233 7.59 -27.28 14.66
N GLU A 234 8.03 -26.46 15.62
CA GLU A 234 8.78 -26.91 16.80
C GLU A 234 7.86 -27.53 17.87
N ASN A 235 6.60 -27.07 17.95
CA ASN A 235 5.63 -27.42 18.99
C ASN A 235 4.37 -28.09 18.41
N LYS A 236 4.52 -29.00 17.45
CA LYS A 236 3.40 -29.56 16.67
C LYS A 236 2.28 -30.14 17.53
N GLU A 237 2.61 -30.97 18.52
CA GLU A 237 1.61 -31.62 19.37
C GLU A 237 0.78 -30.62 20.18
N GLU A 238 1.39 -29.53 20.63
CA GLU A 238 0.68 -28.46 21.31
C GLU A 238 -0.31 -27.78 20.36
N ILE A 239 0.16 -27.44 19.15
CA ILE A 239 -0.67 -26.76 18.15
C ILE A 239 -1.77 -27.68 17.60
N ILE A 240 -1.53 -28.99 17.48
CA ILE A 240 -2.56 -29.98 17.12
C ILE A 240 -3.71 -29.96 18.14
N LYS A 241 -3.39 -30.01 19.44
CA LYS A 241 -4.41 -29.95 20.51
C LYS A 241 -5.15 -28.62 20.49
N LEU A 242 -4.43 -27.51 20.36
CA LEU A 242 -5.01 -26.18 20.23
C LEU A 242 -6.02 -26.08 19.07
N ILE A 243 -5.65 -26.59 17.90
CA ILE A 243 -6.52 -26.58 16.71
C ILE A 243 -7.75 -27.45 16.93
N HIS A 244 -7.58 -28.62 17.53
CA HIS A 244 -8.67 -29.55 17.80
C HIS A 244 -9.67 -28.98 18.83
N GLU A 245 -9.16 -28.47 19.96
CA GLU A 245 -9.96 -28.05 21.10
C GLU A 245 -10.52 -26.63 20.96
N LYS A 246 -9.68 -25.64 20.62
CA LYS A 246 -10.06 -24.22 20.59
C LYS A 246 -10.69 -23.81 19.26
N TYR A 247 -10.11 -24.28 18.15
CA TYR A 247 -10.60 -23.95 16.80
C TYR A 247 -11.59 -24.99 16.26
N ASN A 248 -11.95 -25.98 17.08
CA ASN A 248 -13.00 -26.98 16.83
C ASN A 248 -12.84 -27.68 15.48
N SER A 249 -11.61 -28.11 15.15
CA SER A 249 -11.35 -28.87 13.93
C SER A 249 -12.08 -30.21 13.97
N LYS A 250 -12.80 -30.53 12.89
CA LYS A 250 -13.53 -31.80 12.73
C LYS A 250 -12.63 -33.02 12.49
N LYS A 251 -11.32 -32.81 12.38
CA LYS A 251 -10.34 -33.88 12.15
C LYS A 251 -9.88 -34.49 13.47
N SER A 252 -9.56 -35.78 13.45
CA SER A 252 -8.95 -36.42 14.60
C SER A 252 -7.52 -35.91 14.82
N ILE A 253 -7.02 -36.06 16.05
CA ILE A 253 -5.65 -35.70 16.41
C ILE A 253 -4.64 -36.44 15.53
N GLU A 254 -4.88 -37.72 15.19
CA GLU A 254 -4.01 -38.50 14.31
C GLU A 254 -3.97 -37.94 12.89
N HIS A 255 -5.11 -37.44 12.37
CA HIS A 255 -5.16 -36.81 11.06
C HIS A 255 -4.40 -35.48 11.06
N LEU A 256 -4.59 -34.65 12.09
CA LEU A 256 -3.84 -33.39 12.25
C LEU A 256 -2.33 -33.65 12.40
N ARG A 257 -1.93 -34.73 13.08
CA ARG A 257 -0.53 -35.17 13.18
C ARG A 257 0.03 -35.62 11.83
N TYR A 258 -0.77 -36.33 11.04
CA TYR A 258 -0.41 -36.69 9.67
C TYR A 258 -0.18 -35.44 8.81
N GLU A 259 -1.09 -34.46 8.87
CA GLU A 259 -0.94 -33.17 8.18
C GLU A 259 0.36 -32.48 8.58
N ALA A 260 0.63 -32.37 9.88
CA ALA A 260 1.80 -31.69 10.42
C ALA A 260 3.12 -32.25 9.86
N ASN A 261 3.22 -33.58 9.76
CA ASN A 261 4.42 -34.24 9.26
C ASN A 261 4.59 -34.04 7.75
N VAL A 262 3.51 -34.08 6.97
CA VAL A 262 3.59 -33.83 5.53
C VAL A 262 3.91 -32.35 5.25
N ILE A 263 3.25 -31.43 5.96
CA ILE A 263 3.44 -29.99 5.80
C ILE A 263 4.87 -29.57 6.12
N GLU A 264 5.49 -30.12 7.17
CA GLU A 264 6.90 -29.81 7.49
C GLU A 264 7.83 -30.10 6.31
N ASN A 265 7.61 -31.22 5.61
CA ASN A 265 8.38 -31.59 4.42
C ASN A 265 8.10 -30.63 3.25
N LEU A 266 6.84 -30.21 3.05
CA LEU A 266 6.46 -29.26 1.99
C LEU A 266 7.02 -27.85 2.23
N ILE A 267 7.19 -27.44 3.49
CA ILE A 267 7.85 -26.19 3.88
C ILE A 267 9.35 -26.25 3.61
N ASN A 268 9.95 -27.44 3.69
CA ASN A 268 11.39 -27.68 3.48
C ASN A 268 12.29 -26.81 4.38
N LYS A 269 11.94 -26.72 5.67
CA LYS A 269 12.58 -25.81 6.64
C LYS A 269 14.09 -26.04 6.85
N ASN A 270 14.57 -27.25 6.54
CA ASN A 270 15.98 -27.62 6.73
C ASN A 270 16.89 -27.16 5.58
N SER A 271 16.31 -26.83 4.42
CA SER A 271 17.08 -26.42 3.23
C SER A 271 16.81 -24.97 2.83
N ILE A 272 15.63 -24.44 3.15
CA ILE A 272 15.22 -23.10 2.74
C ILE A 272 14.61 -22.39 3.95
N THR A 273 15.08 -21.18 4.22
CA THR A 273 14.48 -20.32 5.25
C THR A 273 13.00 -20.11 4.96
N LEU A 274 12.16 -20.32 5.96
CA LEU A 274 10.71 -20.17 5.84
C LEU A 274 10.32 -18.80 5.26
N GLY A 275 9.37 -18.80 4.31
CA GLY A 275 8.88 -17.58 3.66
C GLY A 275 9.80 -17.01 2.57
N THR A 276 10.91 -17.67 2.25
CA THR A 276 11.82 -17.24 1.18
C THR A 276 11.13 -17.28 -0.18
N ILE A 277 11.20 -16.15 -0.88
CA ILE A 277 10.79 -16.00 -2.27
C ILE A 277 12.04 -16.03 -3.15
N ASP A 278 12.12 -17.01 -4.05
CA ASP A 278 13.15 -17.06 -5.08
C ASP A 278 12.62 -16.42 -6.38
N LYS A 279 13.26 -15.34 -6.85
CA LYS A 279 12.84 -14.62 -8.07
C LYS A 279 12.90 -15.52 -9.32
N GLY A 280 13.82 -16.49 -9.35
CA GLY A 280 13.93 -17.49 -10.41
C GLY A 280 12.72 -18.42 -10.45
N ARG A 281 12.28 -18.94 -9.29
CA ARG A 281 11.07 -19.76 -9.16
C ARG A 281 9.81 -18.98 -9.49
N VAL A 282 9.69 -17.73 -9.05
CA VAL A 282 8.55 -16.87 -9.43
C VAL A 282 8.51 -16.69 -10.96
N LYS A 283 9.66 -16.43 -11.60
CA LYS A 283 9.74 -16.36 -13.06
C LYS A 283 9.35 -17.69 -13.72
N TYR A 284 9.88 -18.81 -13.23
CA TYR A 284 9.57 -20.15 -13.73
C TYR A 284 8.07 -20.46 -13.67
N ILE A 285 7.40 -20.22 -12.53
CA ILE A 285 5.96 -20.45 -12.36
C ILE A 285 5.16 -19.58 -13.35
N ASN A 286 5.54 -18.31 -13.49
CA ASN A 286 4.89 -17.40 -14.43
C ASN A 286 5.04 -17.86 -15.89
N GLU A 287 6.25 -18.26 -16.30
CA GLU A 287 6.49 -18.75 -17.66
C GLU A 287 5.77 -20.08 -17.93
N LEU A 288 5.71 -20.98 -16.95
CA LEU A 288 4.95 -22.22 -17.03
C LEU A 288 3.46 -21.95 -17.31
N TYR A 289 2.85 -20.97 -16.64
CA TYR A 289 1.45 -20.61 -16.92
C TYR A 289 1.27 -19.90 -18.27
N LYS A 290 2.26 -19.14 -18.76
CA LYS A 290 2.24 -18.52 -20.09
C LYS A 290 2.34 -19.55 -21.21
N GLU A 291 3.31 -20.46 -21.08
CA GLU A 291 3.62 -21.49 -22.08
C GLU A 291 2.40 -22.36 -22.35
N TYR A 292 1.76 -22.82 -21.28
CA TYR A 292 0.54 -23.61 -21.37
C TYR A 292 -0.72 -22.74 -21.53
N GLY A 293 -0.56 -21.48 -21.97
CA GLY A 293 -1.62 -20.64 -22.53
C GLY A 293 -2.78 -20.34 -21.60
N LEU A 294 -2.50 -20.24 -20.30
CA LEU A 294 -3.50 -19.97 -19.28
C LEU A 294 -3.46 -18.53 -18.76
N ILE A 295 -2.36 -17.81 -19.04
CA ILE A 295 -2.23 -16.37 -18.84
C ILE A 295 -1.67 -15.70 -20.11
N SER A 296 -1.91 -14.40 -20.27
CA SER A 296 -1.45 -13.64 -21.45
C SER A 296 0.08 -13.69 -21.60
N LYS A 297 0.57 -13.85 -22.84
CA LYS A 297 2.01 -13.78 -23.16
C LYS A 297 2.64 -12.42 -22.82
N THR A 298 1.85 -11.36 -22.75
CA THR A 298 2.28 -10.00 -22.36
C THR A 298 2.26 -9.76 -20.85
N SER A 299 1.79 -10.73 -20.06
CA SER A 299 1.76 -10.64 -18.60
C SER A 299 3.17 -10.42 -18.05
N ASN A 300 3.34 -9.35 -17.29
CA ASN A 300 4.50 -9.19 -16.41
C ASN A 300 4.01 -9.27 -14.96
N ILE A 301 4.86 -9.84 -14.11
CA ILE A 301 4.64 -9.97 -12.67
C ILE A 301 5.36 -8.82 -11.93
N LYS A 302 5.43 -7.64 -12.55
CA LYS A 302 6.05 -6.47 -11.92
C LYS A 302 5.25 -6.09 -10.67
N ASP A 303 5.95 -5.66 -9.63
CA ASP A 303 5.33 -5.21 -8.38
C ASP A 303 4.42 -6.30 -7.76
N PHE A 304 4.78 -7.59 -7.94
CA PHE A 304 4.07 -8.74 -7.37
C PHE A 304 4.63 -9.20 -6.04
N ILE A 305 5.94 -9.01 -5.81
CA ILE A 305 6.63 -9.45 -4.61
C ILE A 305 6.73 -8.27 -3.64
N PHE A 306 6.27 -8.44 -2.40
CA PHE A 306 6.33 -7.40 -1.36
C PHE A 306 7.74 -6.84 -1.14
N LYS A 307 8.77 -7.70 -1.19
CA LYS A 307 10.17 -7.27 -1.04
C LYS A 307 10.62 -6.27 -2.11
N ASP A 308 10.05 -6.31 -3.32
CA ASP A 308 10.38 -5.35 -4.38
C ASP A 308 9.87 -3.94 -4.04
N TYR A 309 8.84 -3.83 -3.19
CA TYR A 309 8.45 -2.56 -2.60
C TYR A 309 9.53 -2.10 -1.61
N ASN A 310 10.04 -2.98 -0.75
CA ASN A 310 11.16 -2.64 0.13
C ASN A 310 12.36 -2.09 -0.66
N GLU A 311 12.80 -2.74 -1.74
CA GLU A 311 13.93 -2.26 -2.58
C GLU A 311 13.69 -0.88 -3.21
N LYS A 312 12.43 -0.48 -3.39
CA LYS A 312 12.03 0.86 -3.83
C LYS A 312 12.05 1.90 -2.69
N TYR A 313 11.87 1.48 -1.43
CA TYR A 313 11.81 2.33 -0.24
C TYR A 313 13.09 2.28 0.64
N SER A 314 14.01 1.32 0.44
CA SER A 314 15.15 1.01 1.33
C SER A 314 16.51 1.61 0.93
N ASN A 315 16.58 2.41 -0.13
CA ASN A 315 17.80 3.17 -0.49
C ASN A 315 18.09 4.37 0.43
N LEU A 316 17.41 4.48 1.58
CA LEU A 316 17.64 5.53 2.56
C LEU A 316 18.86 5.22 3.42
N ASN A 317 20.02 5.72 2.98
CA ASN A 317 21.23 5.75 3.80
C ASN A 317 21.13 6.83 4.88
N PHE A 318 20.37 6.52 5.94
CA PHE A 318 20.31 7.34 7.15
C PHE A 318 21.56 7.16 8.03
N THR A 319 22.03 8.26 8.62
CA THR A 319 23.08 8.23 9.64
C THR A 319 22.55 7.59 10.93
N LYS A 320 23.44 7.30 11.89
CA LYS A 320 23.02 6.74 13.18
C LYS A 320 22.10 7.70 13.94
N GLU A 321 22.42 8.98 13.89
CA GLU A 321 21.65 10.05 14.53
C GLU A 321 20.25 10.15 13.91
N GLU A 322 20.14 10.05 12.58
CA GLU A 322 18.85 10.13 11.88
C GLU A 322 17.96 8.91 12.20
N LYS A 323 18.56 7.71 12.27
CA LYS A 323 17.84 6.49 12.68
C LYS A 323 17.35 6.58 14.12
N GLU A 324 18.19 7.08 15.02
CA GLU A 324 17.81 7.28 16.43
C GLU A 324 16.74 8.36 16.56
N PHE A 325 16.82 9.43 15.77
CA PHE A 325 15.78 10.45 15.70
C PHE A 325 14.43 9.84 15.29
N LEU A 326 14.40 9.09 14.18
CA LEU A 326 13.17 8.45 13.69
C LEU A 326 12.58 7.46 14.70
N LYS A 327 13.43 6.68 15.37
CA LYS A 327 13.01 5.76 16.43
C LYS A 327 12.33 6.47 17.60
N ASN A 328 12.83 7.67 17.96
CA ASN A 328 12.27 8.48 19.05
C ASN A 328 11.09 9.37 18.61
N HIS A 329 10.83 9.47 17.30
CA HIS A 329 9.74 10.25 16.71
C HIS A 329 8.88 9.38 15.76
N PRO A 330 8.15 8.39 16.30
CA PRO A 330 7.32 7.50 15.49
C PRO A 330 6.14 8.23 14.83
N VAL A 331 5.83 9.45 15.27
CA VAL A 331 4.81 10.33 14.69
C VAL A 331 5.42 11.72 14.47
N LEU A 332 5.33 12.26 13.26
CA LEU A 332 5.70 13.65 12.97
C LEU A 332 4.47 14.55 12.85
N LYS A 333 4.52 15.70 13.52
CA LYS A 333 3.46 16.71 13.54
C LYS A 333 3.66 17.69 12.40
N VAL A 334 2.80 17.61 11.40
CA VAL A 334 2.80 18.47 10.21
C VAL A 334 1.70 19.51 10.33
N GLN A 335 1.97 20.73 9.86
CA GLN A 335 0.96 21.77 9.80
C GLN A 335 -0.18 21.36 8.84
N GLY A 336 -1.39 21.25 9.39
CA GLY A 336 -2.65 21.26 8.65
C GLY A 336 -3.16 22.70 8.43
N MET A 337 -4.01 22.92 7.44
CA MET A 337 -4.65 24.21 7.17
C MET A 337 -6.14 24.01 6.93
N GLU A 338 -6.96 25.00 7.31
CA GLU A 338 -8.40 24.96 7.05
C GLU A 338 -8.72 25.22 5.57
N SER A 339 -8.03 26.20 4.96
CA SER A 339 -8.39 26.73 3.64
C SER A 339 -7.16 27.09 2.80
N TYR A 340 -6.46 26.08 2.24
CA TYR A 340 -5.43 26.25 1.21
C TYR A 340 -5.46 25.13 0.16
N ALA A 341 -6.66 24.87 -0.39
CA ALA A 341 -6.85 23.92 -1.49
C ALA A 341 -6.19 24.46 -2.79
N PRO A 342 -5.60 23.60 -3.63
CA PRO A 342 -5.64 22.13 -3.57
C PRO A 342 -4.50 21.50 -2.75
N TYR A 343 -3.72 22.28 -2.01
CA TYR A 343 -2.49 21.81 -1.37
C TYR A 343 -2.72 21.24 0.03
N ASN A 344 -3.33 22.00 0.92
CA ASN A 344 -3.53 21.63 2.32
C ASN A 344 -4.80 22.31 2.83
N PHE A 345 -5.85 21.53 3.04
CA PHE A 345 -7.14 22.05 3.49
C PHE A 345 -7.90 21.00 4.29
N THR A 346 -8.94 21.40 5.00
CA THR A 346 -9.79 20.48 5.75
C THR A 346 -11.18 20.41 5.11
N GLU A 347 -11.67 19.19 4.87
CA GLU A 347 -13.06 18.96 4.44
C GLU A 347 -13.67 17.89 5.35
N LYS A 348 -14.82 18.20 5.98
CA LYS A 348 -15.51 17.29 6.93
C LYS A 348 -14.60 16.73 8.04
N GLY A 349 -13.71 17.56 8.57
CA GLY A 349 -12.79 17.20 9.66
C GLY A 349 -11.57 16.38 9.23
N LYS A 350 -11.36 16.14 7.94
CA LYS A 350 -10.17 15.43 7.42
C LYS A 350 -9.27 16.39 6.65
N ASN A 351 -7.96 16.33 6.90
CA ASN A 351 -6.97 17.02 6.10
C ASN A 351 -6.87 16.35 4.71
N LEU A 352 -6.87 17.17 3.66
CA LEU A 352 -6.83 16.77 2.26
C LEU A 352 -5.91 17.71 1.47
N GLY A 353 -5.49 17.24 0.30
CA GLY A 353 -4.73 18.03 -0.67
C GLY A 353 -3.41 17.39 -1.06
N TYR A 354 -2.73 18.00 -2.04
CA TYR A 354 -1.43 17.55 -2.55
C TYR A 354 -0.41 17.34 -1.44
N THR A 355 -0.29 18.30 -0.53
CA THR A 355 0.68 18.26 0.56
C THR A 355 0.35 17.19 1.58
N VAL A 356 -0.93 16.93 1.83
CA VAL A 356 -1.36 15.85 2.71
C VAL A 356 -0.94 14.50 2.12
N ASP A 357 -1.26 14.25 0.85
CA ASP A 357 -0.87 13.01 0.18
C ASP A 357 0.65 12.87 0.03
N TYR A 358 1.35 14.00 -0.18
CA TYR A 358 2.81 14.04 -0.26
C TYR A 358 3.46 13.65 1.06
N PHE A 359 3.01 14.19 2.20
CA PHE A 359 3.56 13.79 3.50
C PHE A 359 3.13 12.37 3.92
N ASN A 360 1.95 11.91 3.51
CA ASN A 360 1.60 10.49 3.64
C ASN A 360 2.55 9.60 2.82
N LEU A 361 2.95 10.03 1.62
CA LEU A 361 3.99 9.33 0.85
C LEU A 361 5.34 9.32 1.59
N PHE A 362 5.74 10.42 2.22
CA PHE A 362 6.93 10.48 3.07
C PHE A 362 6.87 9.49 4.23
N ALA A 363 5.73 9.45 4.93
CA ALA A 363 5.48 8.55 6.05
C ALA A 363 5.80 7.10 5.68
N ARG A 364 5.39 6.67 4.48
CA ARG A 364 5.64 5.33 3.95
C ARG A 364 7.11 5.03 3.70
N TYR A 365 7.86 6.01 3.18
CA TYR A 365 9.30 5.87 2.99
C TYR A 365 10.06 5.80 4.31
N LEU A 366 9.54 6.45 5.36
CA LEU A 366 10.17 6.52 6.67
C LEU A 366 9.73 5.41 7.63
N GLY A 367 8.59 4.77 7.39
CA GLY A 367 7.99 3.82 8.33
C GLY A 367 7.51 4.48 9.63
N ILE A 368 6.98 5.71 9.53
CA ILE A 368 6.46 6.50 10.65
C ILE A 368 5.06 7.01 10.32
N ASP A 369 4.34 7.53 11.32
CA ASP A 369 3.05 8.18 11.14
C ASP A 369 3.17 9.70 10.98
N ILE A 370 2.13 10.31 10.40
CA ILE A 370 2.00 11.76 10.27
C ILE A 370 0.71 12.22 10.94
N GLU A 371 0.82 13.20 11.82
CA GLU A 371 -0.32 13.88 12.43
C GLU A 371 -0.44 15.30 11.87
N PHE A 372 -1.58 15.65 11.26
CA PHE A 372 -1.84 17.01 10.79
C PHE A 372 -2.53 17.84 11.86
N ILE A 373 -1.83 18.89 12.34
CA ILE A 373 -2.36 19.81 13.35
C ILE A 373 -2.95 21.03 12.65
N THR A 374 -4.26 21.27 12.80
CA THR A 374 -4.95 22.40 12.14
C THR A 374 -5.26 23.51 13.14
N GLU A 375 -4.50 24.60 13.07
CA GLU A 375 -4.67 25.82 13.87
C GLU A 375 -4.41 27.11 13.04
N SER A 376 -4.49 28.28 13.68
CA SER A 376 -4.15 29.55 13.04
C SER A 376 -2.66 29.64 12.69
N TRP A 377 -2.35 30.40 11.63
CA TRP A 377 -0.97 30.64 11.19
C TRP A 377 -0.04 31.15 12.30
N SER A 378 -0.54 32.05 13.16
CA SER A 378 0.22 32.58 14.30
C SER A 378 0.57 31.50 15.34
N LYS A 379 -0.36 30.59 15.63
CA LYS A 379 -0.13 29.47 16.55
C LYS A 379 0.87 28.49 15.97
N HIS A 380 0.74 28.13 14.69
CA HIS A 380 1.71 27.26 14.01
C HIS A 380 3.13 27.83 14.01
N LEU A 381 3.31 29.12 13.75
CA LEU A 381 4.63 29.74 13.82
C LEU A 381 5.23 29.68 15.23
N ASN A 382 4.41 29.86 16.26
CA ASN A 382 4.87 29.72 17.64
C ASN A 382 5.24 28.26 17.96
N LYS A 383 4.41 27.29 17.59
CA LYS A 383 4.67 25.87 17.79
C LYS A 383 5.90 25.37 17.02
N LEU A 384 6.11 25.86 15.80
CA LEU A 384 7.33 25.56 15.03
C LEU A 384 8.58 26.13 15.72
N LYS A 385 8.46 27.34 16.29
CA LYS A 385 9.53 27.97 17.05
C LYS A 385 9.84 27.23 18.36
N THR A 386 8.83 26.72 19.07
CA THR A 386 9.02 25.97 20.32
C THR A 386 9.37 24.48 20.11
N GLY A 387 9.14 23.95 18.90
CA GLY A 387 9.34 22.54 18.58
C GLY A 387 8.12 21.64 18.87
N GLU A 388 6.97 22.23 19.20
CA GLU A 388 5.68 21.51 19.33
C GLU A 388 5.08 21.08 17.99
N LEU A 389 5.53 21.71 16.89
CA LEU A 389 5.20 21.38 15.52
C LEU A 389 6.51 21.08 14.77
N ASP A 390 6.59 19.92 14.13
CA ASP A 390 7.83 19.47 13.49
C ASP A 390 8.03 20.12 12.13
N ILE A 391 6.95 20.23 11.33
CA ILE A 391 7.03 20.58 9.91
C ILE A 391 5.96 21.62 9.52
N SER A 392 6.39 22.67 8.83
CA SER A 392 5.54 23.63 8.12
C SER A 392 5.79 23.54 6.60
N PRO A 393 4.83 23.04 5.80
CA PRO A 393 5.08 22.70 4.40
C PRO A 393 4.86 23.87 3.42
N HIS A 394 4.39 25.02 3.91
CA HIS A 394 4.00 26.18 3.09
C HIS A 394 4.56 27.49 3.63
N ILE A 395 5.86 27.52 3.94
CA ILE A 395 6.47 28.68 4.60
C ILE A 395 7.33 29.50 3.64
N ALA A 396 6.96 30.77 3.47
CA ALA A 396 7.79 31.73 2.76
C ALA A 396 9.03 32.10 3.59
N MET A 397 10.18 32.15 2.91
CA MET A 397 11.46 32.44 3.55
C MET A 397 11.61 33.94 3.83
N THR A 398 11.81 34.30 5.10
CA THR A 398 12.09 35.69 5.53
C THR A 398 13.26 35.75 6.50
N GLN A 399 13.94 36.90 6.59
CA GLN A 399 15.07 37.08 7.52
C GLN A 399 14.68 36.88 8.98
N GLU A 400 13.46 37.25 9.35
CA GLU A 400 12.92 37.01 10.69
C GLU A 400 12.74 35.51 10.97
N ARG A 401 12.11 34.78 10.04
CA ARG A 401 11.83 33.34 10.20
C ARG A 401 13.10 32.50 10.13
N LYS A 402 14.11 32.92 9.35
CA LYS A 402 15.46 32.31 9.35
C LYS A 402 16.12 32.28 10.73
N LYS A 403 15.62 33.04 11.72
CA LYS A 403 16.13 32.96 13.10
C LYS A 403 15.72 31.66 13.81
N PHE A 404 14.58 31.07 13.45
CA PHE A 404 14.01 29.90 14.15
C PHE A 404 13.54 28.75 13.25
N VAL A 405 13.49 28.96 11.94
CA VAL A 405 13.14 27.94 10.94
C VAL A 405 14.39 27.52 10.18
N GLU A 406 14.57 26.21 10.04
CA GLU A 406 15.51 25.61 9.11
C GLU A 406 14.75 25.19 7.84
N TYR A 407 15.18 25.66 6.68
CA TYR A 407 14.46 25.44 5.42
C TYR A 407 15.11 24.32 4.63
N THR A 408 14.28 23.42 4.09
CA THR A 408 14.72 22.45 3.07
C THR A 408 14.92 23.13 1.73
N ASN A 409 15.54 22.44 0.79
CA ASN A 409 15.64 22.86 -0.61
C ASN A 409 14.37 22.58 -1.44
N ILE A 410 13.31 22.04 -0.84
CA ILE A 410 12.07 21.66 -1.52
C ILE A 410 11.15 22.87 -1.63
N ASN A 411 10.79 23.27 -2.86
CA ASN A 411 9.97 24.44 -3.15
C ASN A 411 9.01 24.25 -4.34
N ASP A 412 8.40 23.05 -4.45
CA ASP A 412 7.52 22.66 -5.56
C ASP A 412 6.22 23.48 -5.68
N ILE A 413 5.97 24.37 -4.72
CA ILE A 413 4.75 25.18 -4.60
C ILE A 413 5.15 26.64 -4.58
N ASP A 414 4.57 27.40 -5.49
CA ASP A 414 4.72 28.84 -5.57
C ASP A 414 3.40 29.52 -5.19
N PHE A 415 3.47 30.53 -4.33
CA PHE A 415 2.37 31.45 -4.13
C PHE A 415 2.39 32.51 -5.25
N ILE A 416 1.33 32.57 -6.05
CA ILE A 416 1.23 33.51 -7.18
C ILE A 416 0.00 34.42 -6.97
N PRO A 417 0.18 35.66 -6.48
CA PRO A 417 -0.93 36.60 -6.30
C PRO A 417 -1.65 36.85 -7.64
N THR A 418 -2.94 36.58 -7.67
CA THR A 418 -3.78 36.63 -8.87
C THR A 418 -5.07 37.35 -8.56
N LEU A 419 -5.39 38.35 -9.38
CA LEU A 419 -6.67 39.01 -9.36
C LEU A 419 -7.69 38.17 -10.13
N VAL A 420 -8.90 38.04 -9.62
CA VAL A 420 -10.01 37.40 -10.33
C VAL A 420 -11.17 38.37 -10.38
N VAL A 421 -11.71 38.55 -11.58
CA VAL A 421 -12.82 39.46 -11.89
C VAL A 421 -13.83 38.76 -12.77
N ARG A 422 -15.02 39.33 -12.91
CA ARG A 422 -15.96 38.85 -13.93
C ARG A 422 -15.49 39.19 -15.34
N ARG A 423 -15.84 38.35 -16.32
CA ARG A 423 -15.37 38.46 -17.71
C ARG A 423 -15.81 39.76 -18.40
N ASP A 424 -17.02 40.23 -18.07
CA ASP A 424 -17.68 41.44 -18.56
C ASP A 424 -17.06 42.75 -18.02
N MET A 425 -16.22 42.67 -16.98
CA MET A 425 -15.58 43.85 -16.40
C MET A 425 -14.29 44.23 -17.13
N ASN A 426 -14.09 45.54 -17.32
CA ASN A 426 -12.83 46.11 -17.81
C ASN A 426 -11.91 46.46 -16.63
N ILE A 427 -11.42 45.44 -15.93
CA ILE A 427 -10.42 45.54 -14.86
C ILE A 427 -9.21 44.71 -15.31
N SER A 428 -8.03 45.30 -15.22
CA SER A 428 -6.75 44.72 -15.65
C SER A 428 -5.64 44.87 -14.62
N SER A 429 -5.78 45.78 -13.66
CA SER A 429 -4.81 46.06 -12.62
C SER A 429 -5.48 46.33 -11.26
N LEU A 430 -4.67 46.51 -10.20
CA LEU A 430 -5.18 46.96 -8.91
C LEU A 430 -5.59 48.44 -8.92
N ASP A 431 -5.00 49.27 -9.78
CA ASP A 431 -5.35 50.69 -9.89
C ASP A 431 -6.78 50.89 -10.41
N ASP A 432 -7.27 49.96 -11.25
CA ASP A 432 -8.65 49.94 -11.76
C ASP A 432 -9.71 49.69 -10.65
N LEU A 433 -9.26 49.31 -9.44
CA LEU A 433 -10.13 49.01 -8.30
C LEU A 433 -10.41 50.21 -7.40
N LYS A 434 -9.99 51.42 -7.79
CA LYS A 434 -10.32 52.64 -7.04
C LYS A 434 -11.84 52.79 -6.87
N GLY A 435 -12.31 52.87 -5.62
CA GLY A 435 -13.73 52.93 -5.26
C GLY A 435 -14.50 51.62 -5.46
N LYS A 436 -13.82 50.53 -5.83
CA LYS A 436 -14.42 49.20 -6.06
C LYS A 436 -14.21 48.28 -4.87
N THR A 437 -14.98 47.20 -4.85
CA THR A 437 -14.97 46.20 -3.80
C THR A 437 -14.02 45.05 -4.12
N LEU A 438 -13.00 44.85 -3.29
CA LEU A 438 -12.05 43.75 -3.38
C LEU A 438 -12.25 42.77 -2.22
N ALA A 439 -12.65 41.55 -2.55
CA ALA A 439 -12.68 40.45 -1.60
C ALA A 439 -11.24 39.96 -1.33
N VAL A 440 -10.93 39.70 -0.06
CA VAL A 440 -9.65 39.13 0.39
C VAL A 440 -9.88 38.07 1.45
N LEU A 441 -8.99 37.08 1.53
CA LEU A 441 -9.02 36.13 2.63
C LEU A 441 -8.68 36.84 3.95
N LYS A 442 -9.54 36.71 4.96
CA LYS A 442 -9.43 37.38 6.25
C LYS A 442 -8.16 36.94 6.98
N ASN A 443 -7.45 37.89 7.57
CA ASN A 443 -6.16 37.70 8.27
C ASN A 443 -5.01 37.22 7.37
N SER A 444 -5.18 37.21 6.05
CA SER A 444 -4.11 36.87 5.11
C SER A 444 -3.05 37.96 5.04
N PHE A 445 -1.88 37.60 4.51
CA PHE A 445 -0.84 38.60 4.24
C PHE A 445 -1.27 39.57 3.13
N LEU A 446 -2.08 39.11 2.16
CA LEU A 446 -2.62 39.95 1.09
C LEU A 446 -3.54 41.04 1.66
N GLU A 447 -4.42 40.72 2.61
CA GLU A 447 -5.27 41.72 3.27
C GLU A 447 -4.44 42.85 3.89
N LYS A 448 -3.36 42.50 4.61
CA LYS A 448 -2.47 43.48 5.24
C LYS A 448 -1.78 44.39 4.21
N ILE A 449 -1.31 43.81 3.10
CA ILE A 449 -0.65 44.57 2.02
C ILE A 449 -1.65 45.50 1.34
N ILE A 450 -2.83 44.98 0.96
CA ILE A 450 -3.86 45.76 0.27
C ILE A 450 -4.31 46.94 1.12
N ARG A 451 -4.67 46.71 2.39
CA ARG A 451 -5.11 47.79 3.30
C ARG A 451 -4.04 48.85 3.53
N LYS A 452 -2.75 48.46 3.51
CA LYS A 452 -1.63 49.38 3.72
C LYS A 452 -1.37 50.27 2.50
N HIS A 453 -1.44 49.71 1.29
CA HIS A 453 -0.99 50.37 0.07
C HIS A 453 -2.12 50.93 -0.80
N PHE A 454 -3.34 50.41 -0.69
CA PHE A 454 -4.49 50.79 -1.53
C PHE A 454 -5.67 51.26 -0.69
N LYS A 455 -5.60 52.50 -0.20
CA LYS A 455 -6.61 53.08 0.71
C LYS A 455 -7.96 53.33 0.05
N ASP A 456 -7.98 53.49 -1.27
CA ASP A 456 -9.19 53.78 -2.03
C ASP A 456 -9.93 52.52 -2.50
N ILE A 457 -9.45 51.32 -2.15
CA ILE A 457 -10.11 50.04 -2.44
C ILE A 457 -10.99 49.65 -1.24
N ILE A 458 -12.25 49.30 -1.48
CA ILE A 458 -13.17 48.83 -0.44
C ILE A 458 -12.90 47.33 -0.19
N VAL A 459 -12.22 47.02 0.91
CA VAL A 459 -11.79 45.64 1.21
C VAL A 459 -12.83 44.88 2.04
N ILE A 460 -13.35 43.78 1.49
CA ILE A 460 -14.24 42.84 2.19
C ILE A 460 -13.45 41.57 2.56
N GLY A 461 -13.40 41.25 3.85
CA GLY A 461 -12.77 40.02 4.33
C GLY A 461 -13.72 38.82 4.24
N GLN A 462 -13.21 37.69 3.74
CA GLN A 462 -13.93 36.40 3.68
C GLN A 462 -13.13 35.27 4.30
N ASN A 463 -13.79 34.21 4.75
CA ASN A 463 -13.12 33.10 5.44
C ASN A 463 -12.58 32.01 4.51
N THR A 464 -13.06 31.92 3.27
CA THR A 464 -12.67 30.88 2.31
C THR A 464 -12.48 31.44 0.91
N THR A 465 -11.56 30.85 0.15
CA THR A 465 -11.33 31.22 -1.26
C THR A 465 -12.57 31.03 -2.11
N ALA A 466 -13.31 29.93 -1.90
CA ALA A 466 -14.57 29.67 -2.60
C ALA A 466 -15.60 30.77 -2.33
N GLY A 467 -15.76 31.19 -1.07
CA GLY A 467 -16.68 32.26 -0.69
C GLY A 467 -16.26 33.62 -1.26
N SER A 468 -14.96 33.90 -1.39
CA SER A 468 -14.47 35.12 -2.06
C SER A 468 -14.79 35.12 -3.55
N LEU A 469 -14.61 33.98 -4.24
CA LEU A 469 -14.95 33.84 -5.66
C LEU A 469 -16.46 33.95 -5.91
N GLU A 470 -17.28 33.43 -4.99
CA GLU A 470 -18.74 33.53 -5.05
C GLU A 470 -19.22 34.99 -4.97
N LEU A 471 -18.61 35.82 -4.10
CA LEU A 471 -18.92 37.24 -4.05
C LEU A 471 -18.66 37.94 -5.39
N VAL A 472 -17.55 37.62 -6.06
CA VAL A 472 -17.22 38.20 -7.37
C VAL A 472 -18.16 37.69 -8.45
N SER A 473 -18.40 36.38 -8.48
CA SER A 473 -19.27 35.74 -9.47
C SER A 473 -20.71 36.25 -9.39
N SER A 474 -21.22 36.51 -8.17
CA SER A 474 -22.58 37.00 -7.91
C SER A 474 -22.75 38.53 -7.98
N GLY A 475 -21.69 39.29 -8.24
CA GLY A 475 -21.77 40.76 -8.31
C GLY A 475 -21.63 41.49 -6.97
N LYS A 476 -21.48 40.78 -5.86
CA LYS A 476 -21.35 41.37 -4.50
C LYS A 476 -19.95 41.95 -4.23
N ALA A 477 -18.95 41.53 -4.99
CA ALA A 477 -17.62 42.15 -5.06
C ALA A 477 -17.22 42.35 -6.52
N ASP A 478 -16.34 43.32 -6.77
CA ASP A 478 -15.81 43.60 -8.11
C ASP A 478 -14.65 42.67 -8.45
N ALA A 479 -13.82 42.33 -7.46
CA ALA A 479 -12.66 41.48 -7.64
C ALA A 479 -12.32 40.67 -6.38
N VAL A 480 -11.47 39.65 -6.52
CA VAL A 480 -10.76 38.97 -5.42
C VAL A 480 -9.29 38.88 -5.78
N ILE A 481 -8.39 39.03 -4.80
CA ILE A 481 -6.96 38.72 -4.97
C ILE A 481 -6.58 37.53 -4.09
N GLU A 482 -6.04 36.47 -4.70
CA GLU A 482 -5.61 35.25 -4.00
C GLU A 482 -4.59 34.44 -4.83
N ASP A 483 -4.07 33.32 -4.30
CA ASP A 483 -3.18 32.41 -5.02
C ASP A 483 -3.79 31.80 -6.29
N LEU A 484 -3.01 31.78 -7.37
CA LEU A 484 -3.42 31.28 -8.69
C LEU A 484 -3.97 29.85 -8.66
N SER A 485 -3.26 28.94 -8.00
CA SER A 485 -3.64 27.52 -7.97
C SER A 485 -4.93 27.33 -7.18
N SER A 486 -5.07 28.07 -6.08
CA SER A 486 -6.27 28.05 -5.24
C SER A 486 -7.49 28.57 -6.01
N VAL A 487 -7.36 29.69 -6.73
CA VAL A 487 -8.49 30.22 -7.52
C VAL A 487 -8.84 29.31 -8.69
N GLN A 488 -7.85 28.74 -9.39
CA GLN A 488 -8.10 27.81 -10.50
C GLN A 488 -8.81 26.54 -10.03
N TYR A 489 -8.41 26.00 -8.86
CA TYR A 489 -9.05 24.84 -8.27
C TYR A 489 -10.54 25.11 -8.00
N PHE A 490 -10.88 26.21 -7.34
CA PHE A 490 -12.27 26.52 -7.01
C PHE A 490 -13.10 27.01 -8.21
N ILE A 491 -12.51 27.74 -9.16
CA ILE A 491 -13.18 28.06 -10.44
C ILE A 491 -13.62 26.77 -11.14
N LYS A 492 -12.73 25.77 -11.20
CA LYS A 492 -13.03 24.47 -11.82
C LYS A 492 -14.01 23.65 -10.99
N LYS A 493 -13.79 23.53 -9.67
CA LYS A 493 -14.62 22.72 -8.75
C LYS A 493 -16.06 23.23 -8.68
N ASN A 494 -16.25 24.56 -8.68
CA ASN A 494 -17.55 25.22 -8.51
C ASN A 494 -18.15 25.73 -9.82
N TRP A 495 -17.54 25.47 -10.97
CA TRP A 495 -18.07 25.81 -12.30
C TRP A 495 -18.30 27.33 -12.51
N PHE A 496 -17.40 28.17 -11.98
CA PHE A 496 -17.47 29.62 -12.18
C PHE A 496 -17.04 30.02 -13.60
N THR A 497 -17.95 29.93 -14.57
CA THR A 497 -17.68 30.20 -15.99
C THR A 497 -17.54 31.69 -16.31
N ASN A 498 -18.13 32.55 -15.48
CA ASN A 498 -18.15 34.00 -15.66
C ASN A 498 -16.89 34.72 -15.12
N LEU A 499 -15.93 33.99 -14.54
CA LEU A 499 -14.71 34.57 -13.98
C LEU A 499 -13.51 34.47 -14.93
N LYS A 500 -12.59 35.44 -14.82
CA LYS A 500 -11.27 35.45 -15.47
C LYS A 500 -10.18 35.80 -14.47
N THR A 501 -9.00 35.21 -14.63
CA THR A 501 -7.81 35.46 -13.81
C THR A 501 -6.88 36.46 -14.49
N ILE A 502 -6.31 37.37 -13.71
CA ILE A 502 -5.36 38.39 -14.16
C ILE A 502 -4.15 38.31 -13.23
N ARG A 503 -2.97 38.14 -13.81
CA ARG A 503 -1.72 38.08 -13.04
C ARG A 503 -1.27 39.48 -12.70
N ILE A 504 -1.03 39.74 -11.42
CA ILE A 504 -0.48 41.03 -10.97
C ILE A 504 1.04 40.88 -10.84
N SER A 505 1.79 41.71 -11.56
CA SER A 505 3.26 41.76 -11.47
C SER A 505 3.82 43.17 -11.32
N ASP A 506 2.96 44.19 -11.37
CA ASP A 506 3.37 45.59 -11.51
C ASP A 506 3.92 46.17 -10.20
N TYR A 507 3.62 45.53 -9.06
CA TYR A 507 4.11 45.93 -7.75
C TYR A 507 5.17 44.97 -7.24
N SER A 508 6.28 45.53 -6.75
CA SER A 508 7.43 44.77 -6.24
C SER A 508 7.11 43.82 -5.08
N PHE A 509 5.98 44.04 -4.39
CA PHE A 509 5.48 43.21 -3.29
C PHE A 509 4.46 42.13 -3.71
N PHE A 510 4.00 42.12 -4.97
CA PHE A 510 3.20 41.03 -5.55
C PHE A 510 4.04 40.16 -6.48
N LYS A 511 5.11 39.58 -5.93
CA LYS A 511 5.97 38.65 -6.66
C LYS A 511 5.53 37.22 -6.42
N LYS A 512 5.76 36.39 -7.44
CA LYS A 512 5.79 34.93 -7.30
C LYS A 512 6.72 34.58 -6.14
N THR A 513 6.18 33.89 -5.12
CA THR A 513 6.92 33.59 -3.90
C THR A 513 7.02 32.07 -3.72
N PRO A 514 8.22 31.47 -3.83
CA PRO A 514 8.39 30.05 -3.55
C PRO A 514 8.07 29.77 -2.08
N LEU A 515 7.29 28.73 -1.84
CA LEU A 515 6.97 28.23 -0.51
C LEU A 515 7.81 26.98 -0.26
N TYR A 516 8.49 26.97 0.89
CA TYR A 516 9.39 25.89 1.26
C TYR A 516 8.76 24.99 2.32
N ILE A 517 9.31 23.79 2.45
CA ILE A 517 9.15 23.00 3.67
C ILE A 517 10.17 23.49 4.70
N GLY A 518 9.68 23.94 5.84
CA GLY A 518 10.49 24.39 6.98
C GLY A 518 10.28 23.50 8.20
N VAL A 519 11.36 23.27 8.94
CA VAL A 519 11.37 22.57 10.23
C VAL A 519 11.85 23.50 11.32
N SER A 520 11.61 23.13 12.58
CA SER A 520 12.20 23.86 13.70
C SER A 520 13.72 23.79 13.65
N LYS A 521 14.42 24.90 13.91
CA LYS A 521 15.89 24.88 14.04
C LYS A 521 16.40 23.94 15.14
N ASN A 522 15.58 23.68 16.16
CA ASN A 522 15.90 22.73 17.22
C ASN A 522 15.91 21.27 16.71
N SER A 523 15.39 21.04 15.50
CA SER A 523 15.28 19.73 14.85
C SER A 523 15.88 19.76 13.45
N ALA A 524 17.06 20.38 13.30
CA ALA A 524 17.76 20.47 12.01
C ALA A 524 18.07 19.09 11.38
N ILE A 525 18.12 18.03 12.19
CA ILE A 525 18.24 16.65 11.70
C ILE A 525 17.04 16.23 10.83
N LEU A 526 15.83 16.71 11.15
CA LEU A 526 14.63 16.43 10.38
C LEU A 526 14.69 17.02 8.97
N LYS A 527 15.37 18.16 8.79
CA LYS A 527 15.64 18.72 7.46
C LYS A 527 16.38 17.70 6.58
N SER A 528 17.46 17.12 7.10
CA SER A 528 18.28 16.14 6.37
C SER A 528 17.46 14.90 6.00
N ILE A 529 16.65 14.40 6.95
CA ILE A 529 15.75 13.27 6.71
C ILE A 529 14.76 13.57 5.59
N ILE A 530 14.08 14.72 5.66
CA ILE A 530 13.10 15.13 4.64
C ILE A 530 13.76 15.24 3.26
N GLU A 531 14.93 15.87 3.16
CA GLU A 531 15.64 16.00 1.88
C GLU A 531 16.10 14.65 1.32
N LYS A 532 16.54 13.71 2.17
CA LYS A 532 16.89 12.35 1.72
C LYS A 532 15.69 11.59 1.18
N VAL A 533 14.54 11.71 1.84
CA VAL A 533 13.31 11.07 1.38
C VAL A 533 12.82 11.68 0.07
N ASP A 534 12.78 13.00 -0.05
CA ASP A 534 12.36 13.66 -1.30
C ASP A 534 13.19 13.21 -2.51
N ASN A 535 14.50 13.07 -2.31
CA ASN A 535 15.44 12.70 -3.37
C ASN A 535 15.23 11.28 -3.89
N ILE A 536 14.69 10.38 -3.07
CA ILE A 536 14.47 8.99 -3.49
C ILE A 536 13.04 8.72 -3.96
N ILE A 537 12.08 9.57 -3.61
CA ILE A 537 10.72 9.47 -4.13
C ILE A 537 10.80 9.61 -5.66
N PRO A 538 10.36 8.60 -6.43
CA PRO A 538 10.40 8.67 -7.87
C PRO A 538 9.59 9.84 -8.39
N ILE A 539 10.15 10.54 -9.39
CA ILE A 539 9.53 11.73 -9.96
C ILE A 539 8.10 11.49 -10.46
N TYR A 540 7.79 10.28 -10.95
CA TYR A 540 6.45 9.95 -11.43
C TYR A 540 5.42 9.94 -10.29
N GLU A 541 5.78 9.54 -9.07
CA GLU A 541 4.85 9.57 -7.93
C GLU A 541 4.53 11.01 -7.53
N LYS A 542 5.54 11.90 -7.50
CA LYS A 542 5.32 13.34 -7.25
C LYS A 542 4.43 13.96 -8.33
N ILE A 543 4.65 13.60 -9.60
CA ILE A 543 3.83 14.05 -10.72
C ILE A 543 2.39 13.54 -10.60
N ASP A 544 2.18 12.28 -10.27
CA ASP A 544 0.84 11.69 -10.14
C ASP A 544 0.05 12.37 -9.01
N LEU A 545 0.69 12.63 -7.87
CA LEU A 545 0.09 13.42 -6.78
C LEU A 545 -0.25 14.85 -7.24
N LYS A 546 0.68 15.51 -7.94
CA LYS A 546 0.45 16.88 -8.45
C LYS A 546 -0.69 16.91 -9.47
N ASN A 547 -0.78 15.91 -10.34
CA ASN A 547 -1.84 15.80 -11.34
C ASN A 547 -3.22 15.54 -10.70
N LYS A 548 -3.28 14.70 -9.67
CA LYS A 548 -4.51 14.42 -8.90
C LYS A 548 -5.14 15.71 -8.35
N TRP A 549 -4.32 16.61 -7.82
CA TRP A 549 -4.80 17.78 -7.07
C TRP A 549 -4.77 19.10 -7.85
N VAL A 550 -3.71 19.36 -8.59
CA VAL A 550 -3.47 20.65 -9.27
C VAL A 550 -3.94 20.61 -10.73
N GLY A 551 -4.07 19.42 -11.32
CA GLY A 551 -4.70 19.27 -12.64
C GLY A 551 -3.92 19.90 -13.80
N THR A 552 -2.60 19.99 -13.71
CA THR A 552 -1.76 20.32 -14.86
C THR A 552 -1.85 19.16 -15.85
N LYS A 553 -2.39 19.39 -17.06
CA LYS A 553 -2.18 18.48 -18.20
C LYS A 553 -0.70 18.53 -18.60
N THR A 554 0.20 18.00 -17.78
CA THR A 554 1.48 17.52 -18.29
C THR A 554 1.15 16.24 -19.06
N THR A 555 1.49 16.25 -20.34
CA THR A 555 1.37 15.13 -21.27
C THR A 555 1.78 13.85 -20.54
N LYS A 556 0.92 12.81 -20.53
CA LYS A 556 1.30 11.46 -20.06
C LYS A 556 2.69 11.17 -20.63
N MET A 557 3.72 11.13 -19.78
CA MET A 557 5.04 10.74 -20.27
C MET A 557 4.90 9.30 -20.75
N LYS A 558 5.03 9.10 -22.07
CA LYS A 558 5.30 7.77 -22.60
C LYS A 558 6.57 7.31 -21.89
N LYS A 559 6.48 6.16 -21.22
CA LYS A 559 7.64 5.51 -20.62
C LYS A 559 8.62 5.22 -21.76
N PHE A 560 9.70 5.99 -21.87
CA PHE A 560 10.74 5.71 -22.85
C PHE A 560 11.53 4.51 -22.34
N MET A 561 11.40 3.37 -23.04
CA MET A 561 12.29 2.24 -22.81
C MET A 561 13.61 2.57 -23.50
N LEU A 562 14.65 2.82 -22.71
CA LEU A 562 15.99 2.97 -23.23
C LEU A 562 16.48 1.60 -23.73
N ASN A 563 17.08 1.59 -24.92
CA ASN A 563 17.74 0.40 -25.43
C ASN A 563 19.10 0.19 -24.73
N GLN A 564 19.73 -0.95 -24.98
CA GLN A 564 20.97 -1.32 -24.28
C GLN A 564 22.14 -0.37 -24.58
N GLU A 565 22.18 0.23 -25.77
CA GLU A 565 23.21 1.21 -26.14
C GLU A 565 23.02 2.53 -25.40
N GLU A 566 21.79 3.02 -25.28
CA GLU A 566 21.44 4.23 -24.52
C GLU A 566 21.75 4.06 -23.02
N ILE A 567 21.45 2.89 -22.46
CA ILE A 567 21.82 2.55 -21.08
C ILE A 567 23.34 2.55 -20.90
N ASN A 568 24.08 1.95 -21.84
CA ASN A 568 25.54 1.92 -21.78
C ASN A 568 26.15 3.32 -21.94
N PHE A 569 25.59 4.14 -22.82
CA PHE A 569 25.99 5.54 -22.99
C PHE A 569 25.82 6.32 -21.68
N LEU A 570 24.64 6.25 -21.04
CA LEU A 570 24.37 6.96 -19.79
C LEU A 570 25.22 6.44 -18.61
N LYS A 571 25.51 5.14 -18.56
CA LYS A 571 26.44 4.58 -17.55
C LYS A 571 27.86 5.15 -17.66
N ASN A 572 28.32 5.39 -18.88
CA ASN A 572 29.67 5.89 -19.15
C ASN A 572 29.75 7.43 -19.11
N LYS A 573 28.64 8.12 -19.38
CA LYS A 573 28.55 9.58 -19.42
C LYS A 573 28.10 10.14 -18.07
N LYS A 574 29.05 10.33 -17.15
CA LYS A 574 28.77 10.86 -15.79
C LYS A 574 28.17 12.29 -15.80
N ASN A 575 28.49 13.10 -16.81
CA ASN A 575 28.01 14.47 -16.96
C ASN A 575 27.47 14.68 -18.38
N LEU A 576 26.23 15.15 -18.49
CA LEU A 576 25.64 15.62 -19.74
C LEU A 576 25.82 17.13 -19.83
N LEU A 577 26.63 17.58 -20.78
CA LEU A 577 26.72 18.99 -21.13
C LEU A 577 25.54 19.31 -22.05
N MET A 578 24.64 20.17 -21.59
CA MET A 578 23.51 20.65 -22.36
C MET A 578 23.67 22.14 -22.62
N CYS A 579 23.35 22.55 -23.84
CA CYS A 579 23.21 23.96 -24.16
C CYS A 579 21.90 24.45 -23.54
N VAL A 580 21.96 25.51 -22.73
CA VAL A 580 20.79 26.16 -22.16
C VAL A 580 20.63 27.48 -22.90
N ASN A 581 19.45 27.71 -23.51
CA ASN A 581 19.13 29.02 -24.07
C ASN A 581 19.10 30.05 -22.92
N PRO A 582 19.92 31.11 -22.95
CA PRO A 582 19.93 32.11 -21.87
C PRO A 582 18.70 33.03 -21.89
N ASN A 583 17.81 32.90 -22.87
CA ASN A 583 16.61 33.72 -23.05
C ASN A 583 15.34 33.05 -22.53
#